data_AF-A0A124G861-F1
#
_entry.id   AF-A0A124G861-F1
#
_cell.length_a   1.000
_cell.length_b   1.000
_cell.length_c   1.000
_cell.angle_alpha   90.00
_cell.angle_beta   90.00
_cell.angle_gamma   90.00
#
_symmetry.space_group_name_H-M   'P 1'
#
loop_
_entity.id
_entity.type
_entity.pdbx_description
1 polymer ?
#
loop_
_entity_poly.entity_id
_entity_poly.type
_entity_poly.pdbx_seq_one_letter_code
_entity_poly.pdbx_strand_id
1 'polypeptide(L)'
;MATDQHPPVGFAEVSRTLVAIAAEVVTGVQRAVVGSDNVRTARDNAWSAIEADRARAVARAETSRAVAAIVATHPRRTVAAAHRRSRTAATTVRG
;
A
#
# COMPACT_ATOMS: atom_id res chain seq x y z
N MET A 1 -31.65 42.56 38.04
CA MET A 1 -30.41 41.98 38.61
C MET A 1 -30.40 40.50 38.26
N ALA A 2 -29.92 40.16 37.07
CA ALA A 2 -29.77 38.77 36.65
C ALA A 2 -28.40 38.29 37.15
N THR A 3 -28.39 37.37 38.10
CA THR A 3 -27.15 36.70 38.53
C THR A 3 -26.77 35.72 37.45
N ASP A 4 -25.69 36.00 36.73
CA ASP A 4 -25.02 35.04 35.85
C ASP A 4 -24.64 33.80 36.67
N GLN A 5 -25.39 32.72 36.50
CA GLN A 5 -25.07 31.41 37.03
C GLN A 5 -24.01 30.81 36.12
N HIS A 6 -22.73 31.02 36.43
CA HIS A 6 -21.66 30.26 35.81
C HIS A 6 -21.81 28.79 36.26
N PRO A 7 -22.09 27.83 35.37
CA PRO A 7 -22.22 26.45 35.79
C PRO A 7 -20.89 25.99 36.40
N PRO A 8 -20.88 25.37 37.59
CA PRO A 8 -19.65 24.90 38.21
C PRO A 8 -18.97 23.94 37.23
N VAL A 9 -17.74 24.26 36.85
CA VAL A 9 -16.94 23.50 35.90
C VAL A 9 -16.99 22.03 36.33
N GLY A 10 -17.73 21.20 35.59
CA GLY A 10 -18.03 19.85 36.02
C GLY A 10 -16.73 19.04 36.13
N PHE A 11 -16.66 18.12 37.08
CA PHE A 11 -15.48 17.25 37.26
C PHE A 11 -15.02 16.58 35.95
N ALA A 12 -15.97 16.23 35.07
CA ALA A 12 -15.68 15.68 33.75
C ALA A 12 -14.92 16.67 32.84
N GLU A 13 -15.22 17.97 32.92
CA GLU A 13 -14.56 19.00 32.12
C GLU A 13 -13.13 19.23 32.62
N VAL A 14 -12.95 19.33 33.94
CA VAL A 14 -11.62 19.39 34.56
C VAL A 14 -10.81 18.14 34.20
N SER A 15 -11.42 16.96 34.21
CA SER A 15 -10.77 15.70 33.83
C SER A 15 -10.33 15.69 32.37
N ARG A 16 -11.17 16.18 31.44
CA ARG A 16 -10.81 16.28 30.02
C ARG A 16 -9.64 17.23 29.80
N THR A 17 -9.64 18.37 30.49
CA THR A 17 -8.54 19.33 30.41
C THR A 17 -7.23 18.73 30.91
N LEU A 18 -7.27 18.01 32.04
CA LEU A 18 -6.09 17.32 32.56
C LEU A 18 -5.58 16.23 31.60
N VAL A 19 -6.49 15.47 30.99
CA VAL A 19 -6.12 14.47 29.97
C VAL A 19 -5.52 15.12 28.74
N ALA A 20 -6.06 16.24 28.27
CA ALA A 20 -5.53 16.98 27.12
C ALA A 20 -4.11 17.50 27.40
N ILE A 21 -3.89 18.10 28.57
CA ILE A 21 -2.57 18.56 29.02
C ILE A 21 -1.59 17.38 29.10
N ALA A 22 -2.00 16.25 29.68
CA ALA A 22 -1.16 15.07 29.78
C ALA A 22 -0.77 14.52 28.39
N ALA A 23 -1.69 14.52 27.42
CA ALA A 23 -1.42 14.08 26.06
C ALA A 23 -0.39 14.99 25.35
N GLU A 24 -0.47 16.30 25.55
CA GLU A 24 0.52 17.25 25.02
C GLU A 24 1.90 17.03 25.62
N VAL A 25 1.98 16.79 26.94
CA VAL A 25 3.24 16.48 27.63
C VAL A 25 3.87 15.19 27.10
N VAL A 26 3.08 14.13 26.96
CA VAL A 26 3.55 12.84 26.40
C VAL A 26 4.08 13.03 24.99
N THR A 27 3.37 13.78 24.16
CA THR A 27 3.78 14.07 22.79
C THR A 27 5.08 14.89 22.75
N GLY A 28 5.22 15.86 23.66
CA GLY A 28 6.43 16.66 23.82
C GLY A 28 7.64 15.82 24.26
N VAL A 29 7.45 14.93 25.23
CA VAL A 29 8.49 14.01 25.71
C VAL A 29 8.88 13.02 24.61
N GLN A 30 7.92 12.44 23.90
CA GLN A 30 8.20 11.55 22.77
C GLN A 30 9.07 12.28 21.73
N ARG A 31 8.73 13.53 21.39
CA ARG A 31 9.51 14.32 20.43
C ARG A 31 10.91 14.67 20.96
N ALA A 32 11.05 14.94 22.25
CA ALA A 32 12.34 15.27 22.87
C ALA A 32 13.27 14.05 23.00
N VAL A 33 12.72 12.89 23.36
CA VAL A 33 13.48 11.63 23.55
C VAL A 33 13.82 10.98 22.23
N VAL A 34 12.87 10.94 21.29
CA VAL A 34 13.09 10.36 19.96
C VAL A 34 13.89 11.33 19.09
N GLY A 35 13.72 12.64 19.28
CA GLY A 35 14.28 13.70 18.42
C GLY A 35 13.30 14.03 17.29
N SER A 36 13.19 15.31 16.93
CA SER A 36 12.27 15.79 15.88
C SER A 36 12.47 15.07 14.55
N ASP A 37 13.70 14.66 14.26
CA ASP A 37 14.13 14.06 13.00
C ASP A 37 13.85 12.54 12.95
N ASN A 38 13.49 11.94 14.08
CA ASN A 38 13.17 10.51 14.21
C ASN A 38 11.65 10.27 14.37
N VAL A 39 10.84 11.32 14.51
CA VAL A 39 9.38 11.22 14.39
C VAL A 39 9.07 11.10 12.91
N ARG A 40 8.75 9.89 12.42
CA ARG A 40 8.41 9.66 11.00
C ARG A 40 7.38 10.67 10.54
N THR A 41 7.83 11.62 9.74
CA THR A 41 6.95 12.66 9.21
C THR A 41 6.07 12.05 8.13
N ALA A 42 4.95 12.71 7.81
CA ALA A 42 4.13 12.30 6.66
C ALA A 42 4.96 12.17 5.37
N ARG A 43 6.04 12.98 5.25
CA ARG A 43 7.01 12.93 4.16
C ARG A 43 7.82 11.63 4.16
N ASP A 44 8.30 11.17 5.31
CA ASP A 44 9.07 9.92 5.40
C ASP A 44 8.21 8.70 5.09
N ASN A 45 6.94 8.72 5.52
CA ASN A 45 5.98 7.69 5.18
C ASN A 45 5.69 7.67 3.67
N ALA A 46 5.52 8.85 3.05
CA ALA A 46 5.33 8.95 1.61
C ALA A 46 6.56 8.45 0.83
N TRP A 47 7.76 8.80 1.29
CA TRP A 47 8.99 8.34 0.66
C TRP A 47 9.16 6.82 0.78
N SER A 48 8.87 6.24 1.95
CA SER A 48 8.90 4.78 2.14
C SER A 48 7.89 4.05 1.24
N ALA A 49 6.71 4.63 1.03
CA ALA A 49 5.71 4.08 0.11
C ALA A 49 6.21 4.11 -1.35
N ILE A 50 6.82 5.22 -1.78
CA ILE A 50 7.41 5.35 -3.13
C ILE A 50 8.54 4.32 -3.33
N GLU A 51 9.39 4.12 -2.31
CA GLU A 51 10.48 3.14 -2.38
C GLU A 51 9.94 1.72 -2.53
N ALA A 52 8.89 1.37 -1.76
CA ALA A 52 8.21 0.09 -1.88
C ALA A 52 7.57 -0.10 -3.27
N ASP A 53 6.99 0.95 -3.84
CA ASP A 53 6.41 0.89 -5.19
C ASP A 53 7.48 0.72 -6.28
N ARG A 54 8.62 1.37 -6.13
CA ARG A 54 9.78 1.17 -7.02
C ARG A 54 10.28 -0.26 -6.94
N ALA A 55 10.41 -0.84 -5.74
CA ALA A 55 10.81 -2.24 -5.57
C ALA A 55 9.82 -3.20 -6.25
N ARG A 56 8.50 -2.96 -6.10
CA ARG A 56 7.46 -3.73 -6.79
C ARG A 56 7.55 -3.59 -8.30
N ALA A 57 7.85 -2.40 -8.82
CA ALA A 57 8.01 -2.16 -10.25
C ALA A 57 9.21 -2.93 -10.83
N VAL A 58 10.35 -2.94 -10.13
CA VAL A 58 11.54 -3.72 -10.51
C VAL A 58 11.22 -5.21 -10.55
N ALA A 59 10.58 -5.75 -9.51
CA ALA A 59 10.20 -7.17 -9.47
C ALA A 59 9.25 -7.56 -10.62
N ARG A 60 8.28 -6.69 -10.96
CA ARG A 60 7.39 -6.90 -12.12
C ARG A 60 8.15 -6.87 -13.43
N ALA A 61 9.12 -5.98 -13.59
CA ALA A 61 9.94 -5.88 -14.79
C ALA A 61 10.83 -7.12 -14.98
N GLU A 62 11.41 -7.65 -13.90
CA GLU A 62 12.15 -8.91 -13.91
C GLU A 62 11.28 -10.10 -14.29
N THR A 63 10.10 -10.21 -13.67
CA THR A 63 9.12 -11.26 -14.00
C THR A 63 8.71 -11.18 -15.46
N SER A 64 8.42 -9.97 -15.95
CA SER A 64 8.03 -9.74 -17.36
C SER A 64 9.15 -10.16 -18.32
N ARG A 65 10.41 -9.86 -17.98
CA ARG A 65 11.58 -10.30 -18.76
C ARG A 65 11.72 -11.83 -18.77
N ALA A 66 11.56 -12.48 -17.62
CA ALA A 66 11.60 -13.93 -17.53
C ALA A 66 10.49 -14.59 -18.37
N VAL A 67 9.25 -14.07 -18.28
CA VAL A 67 8.11 -14.53 -19.09
C VAL A 67 8.39 -14.32 -20.58
N ALA A 68 8.91 -13.16 -20.99
CA ALA A 68 9.27 -12.90 -22.38
C ALA A 68 10.32 -13.89 -22.89
N ALA A 69 11.33 -14.22 -22.09
CA ALA A 69 12.35 -15.21 -22.43
C ALA A 69 11.76 -16.62 -22.61
N ILE A 70 10.85 -17.03 -21.72
CA ILE A 70 10.13 -18.31 -21.83
C ILE A 70 9.32 -18.37 -23.14
N VAL A 71 8.56 -17.30 -23.44
CA VAL A 71 7.75 -17.20 -24.67
C VAL A 71 8.63 -17.20 -25.92
N ALA A 72 9.77 -16.51 -25.90
CA ALA A 72 10.72 -16.48 -27.01
C ALA A 72 11.35 -17.87 -27.27
N THR A 73 11.60 -18.64 -26.22
CA THR A 73 12.20 -19.99 -26.30
C THR A 73 11.18 -21.05 -26.70
N HIS A 74 9.91 -20.85 -26.34
CA HIS A 74 8.79 -21.68 -26.75
C HIS A 74 7.88 -20.91 -27.71
N PRO A 75 8.33 -20.64 -28.95
CA PRO A 75 7.43 -20.12 -29.97
C PRO A 75 6.26 -21.11 -30.07
N ARG A 76 5.03 -20.59 -30.21
CA ARG A 76 3.72 -21.28 -30.30
C ARG A 76 3.63 -22.37 -31.40
N ARG A 77 4.60 -23.27 -31.51
CA ARG A 77 4.73 -24.35 -32.49
C ARG A 77 3.68 -25.44 -32.26
N THR A 78 3.08 -25.50 -31.07
CA THR A 78 2.08 -26.51 -30.71
C THR A 78 0.66 -26.11 -31.05
N VAL A 79 0.29 -24.83 -30.92
CA VAL A 79 -1.10 -24.37 -31.15
C VAL A 79 -1.43 -24.37 -32.65
N ALA A 80 -0.53 -23.85 -33.49
CA ALA A 80 -0.73 -23.84 -34.95
C ALA A 80 -0.66 -25.25 -35.57
N ALA A 81 0.19 -26.14 -35.05
CA ALA A 81 0.29 -27.52 -35.51
C ALA A 81 -0.91 -28.37 -35.09
N ALA A 82 -1.47 -28.14 -33.90
CA ALA A 82 -2.69 -28.80 -33.44
C ALA A 82 -3.91 -28.43 -34.30
N HIS A 83 -4.05 -27.14 -34.64
CA HIS A 83 -5.18 -26.65 -35.45
C HIS A 83 -5.11 -27.11 -36.92
N ARG A 84 -3.91 -27.34 -37.45
CA ARG A 84 -3.72 -27.86 -38.80
C ARG A 84 -4.09 -29.35 -38.89
N ARG A 85 -3.75 -30.15 -37.86
CA ARG A 85 -4.09 -31.58 -37.79
C ARG A 85 -5.60 -31.84 -37.66
N SER A 86 -6.31 -31.02 -36.88
CA SER A 86 -7.77 -31.14 -36.74
C SER A 86 -8.53 -30.78 -38.03
N ARG A 87 -8.04 -29.80 -38.82
CA ARG A 87 -8.61 -29.48 -40.14
C ARG A 87 -8.40 -30.58 -41.18
N THR A 88 -7.21 -31.19 -41.20
CA THR A 88 -6.93 -32.29 -42.14
C THR A 88 -7.76 -33.53 -41.79
N ALA A 89 -7.89 -33.86 -40.50
CA ALA A 89 -8.73 -34.98 -40.04
C ALA A 89 -10.22 -34.79 -40.40
N ALA A 90 -10.75 -33.57 -40.26
CA ALA A 90 -12.13 -33.25 -40.65
C ALA A 90 -12.38 -33.31 -42.16
N THR A 91 -11.33 -33.18 -42.98
CA THR A 91 -11.43 -33.27 -44.45
C THR A 91 -11.40 -34.73 -44.93
N THR A 92 -10.63 -35.59 -44.28
CA THR A 92 -10.51 -37.02 -44.65
C THR A 92 -11.77 -37.83 -44.31
N VAL A 93 -12.54 -37.45 -43.29
CA VAL A 93 -13.78 -38.15 -42.89
C VAL A 93 -14.96 -37.89 -43.84
N ARG A 94 -14.81 -36.96 -44.80
CA ARG A 94 -15.88 -36.50 -45.69
C ARG A 94 -15.70 -36.92 -47.16
N GLY A 95 -14.80 -37.87 -47.43
CA GLY A 95 -14.53 -38.44 -48.77
C GLY A 95 -15.04 -39.86 -48.91
#